data_AF-A0A9D1QB41-F1
#
_entry.id   AF-A0A9D1QB41-F1
#
_cell.length_a   1.000
_cell.length_b   1.000
_cell.length_c   1.000
_cell.angle_alpha   90.00
_cell.angle_beta   90.00
_cell.angle_gamma   90.00
#
_symmetry.space_group_name_H-M   'P 1'
#
loop_
_entity.id
_entity.type
_entity.pdbx_description
1 polymer ?
#
loop_
_entity_poly.entity_id
_entity_poly.type
_entity_poly.pdbx_seq_one_letter_code
_entity_poly.pdbx_strand_id
1 'polypeptide(L)'
;MTREFSAIEPLQRPYLLTYEMEDDAGGRCRLTVSRTGEAACLDSLILDAPPLFCYALLRYLYENCVQPEIWRDVVAECYAAAARPDGKGVVTGE
;
A
#
# COMPACT_ATOMS: atom_id res chain seq x y z
N MET A 1 34.55 -6.70 -30.35
CA MET A 1 35.05 -6.14 -29.08
C MET A 1 33.86 -6.01 -28.16
N THR A 2 33.59 -7.04 -27.36
CA THR A 2 32.38 -7.14 -26.54
C THR A 2 32.76 -6.75 -25.12
N ARG A 3 32.15 -5.70 -24.58
CA ARG A 3 32.33 -5.28 -23.20
C ARG A 3 31.34 -6.04 -22.35
N GLU A 4 31.83 -7.02 -21.58
CA GLU A 4 31.08 -7.68 -20.52
C GLU A 4 31.04 -6.72 -19.32
N PHE A 5 29.85 -6.20 -19.02
CA PHE A 5 29.59 -5.50 -17.77
C PHE A 5 29.37 -6.56 -16.69
N SER A 6 30.10 -6.46 -15.58
CA SER A 6 30.14 -7.43 -14.48
C SER A 6 28.75 -7.97 -14.10
N ALA A 7 28.70 -9.27 -13.84
CA ALA A 7 27.60 -9.93 -13.14
C ALA A 7 27.52 -9.38 -11.72
N ILE A 8 26.77 -8.29 -11.52
CA ILE A 8 26.28 -7.93 -10.20
C ILE A 8 25.32 -9.06 -9.83
N GLU A 9 25.68 -9.89 -8.85
CA GLU A 9 24.73 -10.84 -8.27
C GLU A 9 23.45 -10.06 -7.92
N PRO A 10 22.26 -10.55 -8.30
CA PRO A 10 21.03 -9.85 -7.94
C PRO A 10 20.96 -9.85 -6.41
N LEU A 11 21.23 -8.69 -5.79
CA LEU A 11 21.15 -8.47 -4.34
C LEU A 11 19.72 -8.69 -3.81
N GLN A 12 18.73 -8.76 -4.71
CA GLN A 12 17.32 -9.04 -4.44
C GLN A 12 16.81 -10.04 -5.48
N ARG A 13 16.16 -11.12 -5.04
CA ARG A 13 15.47 -12.02 -5.96
C ARG A 13 14.24 -11.33 -6.53
N PRO A 14 13.90 -11.55 -7.82
CA PRO A 14 12.73 -10.93 -8.42
C PRO A 14 11.47 -11.37 -7.68
N TYR A 15 10.65 -10.40 -7.29
CA TYR A 15 9.30 -10.62 -6.77
C TYR A 15 8.31 -9.71 -7.50
N LEU A 16 7.06 -10.16 -7.60
CA LEU A 16 5.94 -9.40 -8.10
C LEU A 16 5.09 -8.96 -6.92
N LEU A 17 4.75 -7.68 -6.85
CA LEU A 17 3.87 -7.12 -5.83
C LEU A 17 2.57 -6.67 -6.52
N THR A 18 1.46 -7.28 -6.13
CA THR A 18 0.13 -7.06 -6.70
C THR A 18 -0.76 -6.43 -5.64
N TYR A 19 -1.58 -5.47 -6.05
CA TYR A 19 -2.55 -4.78 -5.22
C TYR A 19 -3.92 -4.90 -5.89
N GLU A 20 -4.88 -5.43 -5.17
CA GLU A 20 -6.23 -5.69 -5.65
C GLU A 20 -7.25 -5.02 -4.73
N MET A 21 -8.36 -4.56 -5.31
CA MET A 21 -9.47 -3.99 -4.58
C MET A 21 -10.77 -4.64 -5.05
N GLU A 22 -11.56 -5.12 -4.11
CA GLU A 22 -12.93 -5.57 -4.32
C GLU A 22 -13.88 -4.61 -3.61
N ASP A 23 -14.89 -4.10 -4.31
CA ASP A 23 -16.00 -3.39 -3.68
C ASP A 23 -17.07 -4.38 -3.24
N ASP A 24 -17.45 -4.31 -1.96
CA ASP A 24 -18.69 -4.92 -1.50
C ASP A 24 -19.75 -3.83 -1.62
N ALA A 25 -20.79 -4.10 -2.40
CA ALA A 25 -21.84 -3.15 -2.78
C ALA A 25 -22.51 -2.40 -1.59
N GLY A 26 -22.21 -2.77 -0.33
CA GLY A 26 -22.61 -2.10 0.91
C GLY A 26 -21.67 -0.99 1.42
N GLY A 27 -20.73 -0.47 0.62
CA GLY A 27 -19.85 0.63 1.03
C GLY A 27 -18.63 0.20 1.85
N ARG A 28 -18.27 -1.08 1.74
CA ARG A 28 -17.02 -1.63 2.26
C ARG A 28 -16.13 -2.00 1.09
N CYS A 29 -14.83 -1.89 1.27
CA CYS A 29 -13.88 -2.34 0.25
C CYS A 29 -12.87 -3.28 0.87
N ARG A 30 -12.60 -4.37 0.19
CA ARG A 30 -11.51 -5.28 0.53
C ARG A 30 -10.30 -4.89 -0.30
N LEU A 31 -9.22 -4.51 0.36
CA LEU A 31 -7.90 -4.35 -0.25
C LEU A 31 -7.11 -5.62 -0.02
N THR A 32 -6.42 -6.10 -1.06
CA THR A 32 -5.57 -7.28 -0.99
C THR A 32 -4.19 -6.92 -1.53
N VAL A 33 -3.15 -7.26 -0.79
CA VAL A 33 -1.75 -7.12 -1.21
C VAL A 33 -1.14 -8.51 -1.28
N SER A 34 -0.59 -8.87 -2.43
CA SER A 34 0.09 -10.14 -2.62
C SER A 34 1.50 -9.96 -3.17
N ARG A 35 2.45 -10.68 -2.59
CA ARG A 35 3.83 -10.80 -3.07
C ARG A 35 4.00 -12.20 -3.61
N THR A 36 4.45 -12.32 -4.86
CA THR A 36 4.79 -13.60 -5.49
C THR A 36 6.29 -13.65 -5.77
N GLY A 37 6.95 -14.79 -5.49
CA GLY A 37 8.39 -14.95 -5.61
C GLY A 37 9.03 -15.33 -4.28
N GLU A 38 10.13 -14.68 -3.93
CA GLU A 38 10.75 -14.83 -2.61
C GLU A 38 9.89 -14.17 -1.52
N ALA A 39 9.71 -14.85 -0.38
CA ALA A 39 8.83 -14.42 0.71
C ALA A 39 7.38 -14.15 0.26
N ALA A 40 6.83 -15.07 -0.53
CA ALA A 40 5.46 -14.97 -1.01
C ALA A 40 4.47 -14.78 0.15
N CYS A 41 3.56 -13.83 -0.03
CA CYS A 41 2.60 -13.44 1.00
C CYS A 41 1.31 -12.99 0.33
N LEU A 42 0.20 -13.17 1.01
CA LEU A 42 -1.08 -12.61 0.63
C LEU A 42 -1.73 -12.12 1.92
N ASP A 43 -2.05 -10.84 1.96
CA ASP A 43 -2.73 -10.21 3.08
C ASP A 43 -3.91 -9.40 2.56
N SER A 44 -5.02 -9.40 3.29
CA SER A 44 -6.23 -8.69 2.90
C SER A 44 -6.84 -7.96 4.08
N LEU A 45 -7.40 -6.78 3.81
CA LEU A 45 -7.98 -5.88 4.80
C LEU A 45 -9.30 -5.34 4.29
N ILE A 46 -10.32 -5.39 5.13
CA ILE A 46 -11.62 -4.79 4.84
C ILE A 46 -11.67 -3.41 5.48
N LEU A 47 -11.98 -2.40 4.67
CA LEU A 47 -12.18 -1.02 5.08
C LEU A 47 -13.65 -0.64 4.96
N ASP A 48 -14.20 -0.06 6.02
CA ASP A 48 -15.52 0.58 6.01
C ASP A 48 -15.33 2.03 5.53
N ALA A 49 -15.05 2.16 4.24
CA ALA A 49 -14.75 3.42 3.59
C ALA A 49 -15.32 3.44 2.17
N PRO A 50 -15.67 4.63 1.63
CA PRO A 50 -16.21 4.73 0.29
C PRO A 50 -15.20 4.22 -0.76
N PRO A 51 -15.67 3.60 -1.86
CA PRO A 51 -14.79 2.98 -2.86
C PRO A 51 -13.81 3.96 -3.49
N LEU A 52 -14.19 5.24 -3.63
CA LEU A 52 -13.29 6.28 -4.15
C LEU A 52 -12.06 6.48 -3.24
N PHE A 53 -12.26 6.42 -1.91
CA PHE A 53 -11.16 6.53 -0.95
C PHE A 53 -10.25 5.30 -1.00
N CYS A 54 -10.86 4.11 -1.02
CA CYS A 54 -10.13 2.85 -1.11
C CYS A 54 -9.30 2.74 -2.39
N TYR A 55 -9.81 3.25 -3.52
CA TYR A 55 -9.07 3.32 -4.77
C TYR A 55 -7.87 4.28 -4.68
N ALA A 56 -8.05 5.46 -4.09
CA ALA A 56 -6.96 6.41 -3.87
C ALA A 56 -5.85 5.81 -2.99
N LEU A 57 -6.25 5.06 -1.95
CA LEU A 57 -5.33 4.37 -1.07
C LEU A 57 -4.57 3.25 -1.77
N LEU A 58 -5.27 2.40 -2.53
CA LEU A 58 -4.67 1.33 -3.33
C LEU A 58 -3.62 1.89 -4.30
N ARG A 59 -3.97 3.00 -4.97
CA ARG A 59 -3.07 3.70 -5.89
C ARG A 59 -1.82 4.22 -5.17
N TYR A 60 -1.98 4.82 -3.99
CA TYR A 60 -0.85 5.27 -3.17
C TYR A 60 0.07 4.12 -2.77
N LEU A 61 -0.48 2.98 -2.35
CA LEU A 61 0.31 1.79 -2.00
C LEU A 61 1.11 1.28 -3.21
N TYR A 62 0.48 1.25 -4.39
CA TYR A 62 1.11 0.87 -5.65
C TYR A 62 2.23 1.82 -6.06
N GLU A 63 1.98 3.14 -6.05
CA GLU A 63 2.95 4.16 -6.45
C GLU A 63 4.19 4.21 -5.54
N ASN A 64 4.03 3.85 -4.26
CA ASN A 64 5.12 3.83 -3.27
C ASN A 64 5.73 2.43 -3.06
N CYS A 65 5.27 1.40 -3.78
CA CYS A 65 5.74 0.03 -3.63
C CYS A 65 5.72 -0.47 -2.16
N VAL A 66 4.67 -0.14 -1.42
CA VAL A 66 4.56 -0.45 0.01
C VAL A 66 4.52 -1.96 0.25
N GLN A 67 5.43 -2.45 1.08
CA GLN A 67 5.57 -3.90 1.33
C GLN A 67 4.44 -4.46 2.21
N PRO A 68 4.06 -5.74 2.04
CA PRO A 68 3.02 -6.40 2.84
C PRO A 68 3.33 -6.48 4.34
N GLU A 69 4.57 -6.21 4.76
CA GLU A 69 4.98 -6.14 6.17
C GLU A 69 4.51 -4.85 6.86
N ILE A 70 4.39 -3.75 6.11
CA ILE A 70 4.08 -2.41 6.66
C ILE A 70 2.77 -1.81 6.11
N TRP A 71 2.20 -2.38 5.05
CA TRP A 71 1.06 -1.78 4.35
C TRP A 71 -0.16 -1.53 5.25
N ARG A 72 -0.42 -2.41 6.24
CA ARG A 72 -1.53 -2.22 7.18
C ARG A 72 -1.38 -0.98 8.03
N ASP A 73 -0.16 -0.67 8.45
CA ASP A 73 0.17 0.50 9.24
C ASP A 73 -0.01 1.77 8.40
N VAL A 74 0.51 1.75 7.16
CA VAL A 74 0.31 2.83 6.18
C VAL A 74 -1.17 3.07 5.87
N VAL A 75 -1.95 2.00 5.69
CA VAL A 75 -3.41 2.10 5.49
C VAL A 75 -4.09 2.71 6.69
N ALA A 76 -3.73 2.30 7.91
CA ALA A 76 -4.30 2.85 9.14
C ALA A 76 -3.96 4.35 9.29
N GLU A 77 -2.73 4.75 9.00
CA GLU A 77 -2.30 6.15 9.03
C GLU A 77 -3.06 6.99 7.98
N CYS A 78 -3.14 6.54 6.73
CA CYS A 78 -3.90 7.23 5.69
C CYS A 78 -5.40 7.32 6.02
N TYR A 79 -5.99 6.25 6.55
CA TYR A 79 -7.40 6.23 6.95
C TYR A 79 -7.65 7.20 8.11
N ALA A 80 -6.77 7.21 9.12
CA ALA A 80 -6.84 8.14 10.24
C ALA A 80 -6.64 9.60 9.77
N ALA A 81 -5.72 9.86 8.85
CA ALA A 81 -5.49 11.18 8.28
C ALA A 81 -6.72 11.68 7.50
N ALA A 82 -7.40 10.80 6.77
CA ALA A 82 -8.61 11.14 6.03
C ALA A 82 -9.84 11.35 6.94
N ALA A 83 -9.90 10.62 8.06
CA ALA A 83 -10.94 10.80 9.08
C ALA A 83 -10.75 12.09 9.91
N ARG A 84 -9.56 12.70 9.85
CA ARG A 84 -9.31 14.02 10.44
C ARG A 84 -9.67 15.08 9.40
N PRO A 85 -10.85 15.72 9.50
CA PRO A 85 -11.10 16.89 8.68
C PRO A 85 -10.02 17.93 8.99
N ASP A 86 -9.52 18.58 7.95
CA ASP A 86 -8.53 19.65 8.01
C ASP A 86 -8.79 20.57 9.22
N GLY A 87 -7.96 20.40 10.24
CA GLY A 87 -7.95 21.20 11.46
C GLY A 87 -6.66 22.00 11.47
N LYS A 88 -6.53 22.96 10.56
CA LYS A 88 -5.54 24.02 10.69
C LYS A 88 -5.72 24.69 12.07
N GLY A 89 -4.77 24.48 12.97
CA GLY A 89 -4.75 25.21 14.24
C GLY A 89 -3.93 24.54 15.33
N VAL A 90 -2.60 24.56 15.18
CA VAL A 90 -1.72 24.54 16.33
C VAL A 90 -2.06 25.76 17.21
N VAL A 91 -2.54 25.52 18.44
CA VAL A 91 -2.45 26.47 19.55
C VAL A 91 -2.15 25.71 20.84
N THR A 92 -0.87 25.38 21.01
CA THR A 92 -0.22 25.32 22.34
C THR A 92 0.58 26.63 22.37
N GLY A 93 0.21 27.66 23.12
CA GLY A 93 -0.05 27.67 24.55
C GLY A 93 1.18 28.29 25.20
N GLU A 94 1.17 29.62 25.36
CA GLU A 94 1.91 30.38 26.38
C GLU A 94 1.01 31.54 26.86
#